data_AF-C5DKT3-F1
#
_entry.id   AF-C5DKT3-F1
#
_cell.length_a   1.000
_cell.length_b   1.000
_cell.length_c   1.000
_cell.angle_alpha   90.00
_cell.angle_beta   90.00
_cell.angle_gamma   90.00
#
_symmetry.space_group_name_H-M   'P 1'
#
loop_
_entity.id
_entity.type
_entity.pdbx_description
1 polymer ?
#
loop_
_entity_poly.entity_id
_entity_poly.type
_entity_poly.pdbx_seq_one_letter_code
_entity_poly.pdbx_strand_id
1 'polypeptide(L)'
;MADRLTQLQICLDQMMEQFCATLNYIDKNHDFEPARGEEKMTDLQANIASKEEFENTMDELSTDLILKTRQITKLIDSLPGVDVSAEEQMHRIESLQNQLVKMEDRKIEAIKEKEELQRKVEEMIFDFTVGIANARKPAPRSDHEEGP
;
A
#
# COMPACT_ATOMS: atom_id res chain seq x y z
N MET A 1 2.40 1.69 -2.69
CA MET A 1 2.08 0.37 -2.07
C MET A 1 2.24 -0.64 -3.20
N ALA A 2 3.38 -1.33 -3.27
CA ALA A 2 3.66 -2.24 -4.39
C ALA A 2 2.69 -3.42 -4.36
N ASP A 3 2.14 -3.78 -5.51
CA ASP A 3 1.26 -4.94 -5.65
C ASP A 3 1.99 -6.24 -5.22
N ARG A 4 1.25 -7.21 -4.65
CA ARG A 4 1.84 -8.44 -4.08
C ARG A 4 2.55 -9.26 -5.15
N LEU A 5 2.04 -9.27 -6.38
CA LEU A 5 2.68 -9.92 -7.51
C LEU A 5 3.99 -9.20 -7.88
N THR A 6 4.01 -7.86 -7.89
CA THR A 6 5.23 -7.09 -8.11
C THR A 6 6.27 -7.34 -7.01
N GLN A 7 5.87 -7.44 -5.75
CA GLN A 7 6.78 -7.78 -4.65
C GLN A 7 7.40 -9.17 -4.82
N LEU A 8 6.61 -10.15 -5.29
CA LEU A 8 7.10 -11.50 -5.58
C LEU A 8 8.13 -11.49 -6.72
N GLN A 9 7.87 -10.74 -7.80
CA GLN A 9 8.81 -10.56 -8.90
C GLN A 9 10.14 -9.98 -8.41
N ILE A 10 10.10 -8.88 -7.64
CA ILE A 10 11.31 -8.27 -7.07
C ILE A 10 12.08 -9.25 -6.16
N CYS A 11 11.37 -10.04 -5.35
CA CYS A 11 12.03 -11.04 -4.50
C CYS A 11 12.69 -12.15 -5.30
N LEU A 12 12.09 -12.57 -6.42
CA LEU A 12 12.66 -13.56 -7.32
C LEU A 12 13.92 -13.02 -8.02
N ASP A 13 13.88 -11.77 -8.50
CA ASP A 13 15.02 -11.11 -9.12
C ASP A 13 16.20 -10.99 -8.13
N GLN A 14 15.93 -10.55 -6.91
CA GLN A 14 16.93 -10.49 -5.84
C GLN A 14 17.53 -11.86 -5.51
N MET A 15 16.73 -12.92 -5.51
CA MET A 15 17.23 -14.28 -5.29
C MET A 15 18.16 -14.73 -6.41
N MET A 16 17.84 -14.39 -7.67
CA MET A 16 18.69 -14.67 -8.83
C MET A 16 20.04 -13.92 -8.73
N GLU A 17 20.01 -12.65 -8.34
CA GLU A 17 21.22 -11.85 -8.10
C GLU A 17 22.08 -12.48 -7.00
N GLN A 18 21.46 -12.92 -5.89
CA GLN A 18 22.16 -13.60 -4.80
C GLN A 18 22.78 -14.92 -5.27
N PHE A 19 22.10 -15.74 -6.07
CA PHE A 19 22.69 -16.96 -6.63
C PHE A 19 23.94 -16.66 -7.45
N CYS A 20 23.87 -15.67 -8.33
CA CYS A 20 25.02 -15.25 -9.13
C CYS A 20 26.16 -14.72 -8.24
N ALA A 21 25.85 -13.89 -7.24
CA ALA A 21 26.84 -13.36 -6.31
C ALA A 21 27.53 -14.46 -5.50
N THR A 22 26.77 -15.43 -4.99
CA THR A 22 27.30 -16.58 -4.24
C THR A 22 28.20 -17.45 -5.11
N LEU A 23 27.79 -17.79 -6.33
CA LEU A 23 28.63 -18.57 -7.24
C LEU A 23 29.92 -17.82 -7.61
N ASN A 24 29.82 -16.52 -7.88
CA ASN A 24 30.99 -15.68 -8.16
C ASN A 24 31.92 -15.58 -6.96
N TYR A 25 31.39 -15.57 -5.73
CA TYR A 25 32.20 -15.57 -4.53
C TYR A 25 32.96 -16.89 -4.38
N ILE A 26 32.28 -18.02 -4.57
CA ILE A 26 32.90 -19.36 -4.53
C ILE A 26 34.01 -19.46 -5.59
N ASP A 27 33.71 -19.08 -6.84
CA ASP A 27 34.65 -19.17 -7.96
C ASP A 27 35.93 -18.34 -7.74
N LYS A 28 35.82 -17.16 -7.12
CA LYS A 28 36.95 -16.24 -6.96
C LYS A 28 37.75 -16.42 -5.68
N ASN A 29 37.13 -16.95 -4.62
CA ASN A 29 37.72 -16.95 -3.28
C ASN A 29 38.02 -18.36 -2.74
N HIS A 30 37.71 -19.42 -3.50
CA HIS A 30 38.03 -20.77 -3.08
C HIS A 30 39.55 -20.96 -2.95
N ASP A 31 39.95 -21.80 -1.99
CA ASP A 31 41.33 -22.20 -1.83
C ASP A 31 41.70 -23.34 -2.80
N PHE A 32 42.99 -23.55 -3.04
CA PHE A 32 43.47 -24.69 -3.82
C PHE A 32 43.69 -25.87 -2.89
N GLU A 33 42.97 -26.97 -3.10
CA GLU A 33 43.26 -28.21 -2.39
C GLU A 33 44.29 -29.05 -3.15
N PRO A 34 45.43 -29.42 -2.51
CA PRO A 34 46.44 -30.25 -3.15
C PRO A 34 45.90 -31.66 -3.37
N ALA A 35 46.17 -32.24 -4.54
CA ALA A 35 45.98 -33.66 -4.76
C ALA A 35 46.95 -34.47 -3.89
N ARG A 36 46.61 -35.73 -3.62
CA ARG A 36 47.35 -36.59 -2.68
C ARG A 36 48.82 -36.74 -3.08
N GLY A 37 49.71 -36.09 -2.33
CA GLY A 37 51.16 -36.14 -2.54
C GLY A 37 51.75 -34.98 -3.36
N GLU A 38 50.92 -34.00 -3.75
CA GLU A 38 51.36 -32.78 -4.44
C GLU A 38 51.48 -31.59 -3.47
N GLU A 39 52.34 -30.62 -3.80
CA GLU A 39 52.43 -29.37 -3.05
C GLU A 39 51.24 -28.48 -3.38
N LYS A 40 50.78 -27.71 -2.38
CA LYS A 40 49.66 -26.77 -2.55
C LYS A 40 50.05 -25.68 -3.55
N MET A 41 49.33 -25.62 -4.66
CA MET A 41 49.48 -24.56 -5.65
C MET A 41 49.15 -23.21 -5.00
N THR A 42 50.03 -22.22 -5.17
CA THR A 42 49.78 -20.83 -4.77
C THR A 42 49.91 -19.94 -6.00
N ASP A 43 48.82 -19.25 -6.33
CA ASP A 43 48.82 -18.22 -7.37
C ASP A 43 48.89 -16.84 -6.70
N LEU A 44 49.89 -16.05 -7.07
CA LEU A 44 50.10 -14.68 -6.58
C LEU A 44 49.02 -13.70 -7.08
N GLN A 45 48.26 -14.06 -8.12
CA GLN A 45 47.15 -13.27 -8.64
C GLN A 45 45.78 -13.70 -8.08
N ALA A 46 45.69 -14.85 -7.41
CA ALA A 46 44.44 -15.34 -6.83
C ALA A 46 44.12 -14.63 -5.51
N ASN A 47 42.89 -14.19 -5.35
CA ASN A 47 42.40 -13.62 -4.10
C ASN A 47 41.76 -14.72 -3.26
N ILE A 48 42.60 -15.47 -2.53
CA ILE A 48 42.16 -16.59 -1.70
C ILE A 48 41.73 -16.06 -0.33
N ALA A 49 40.46 -16.26 0.03
CA ALA A 49 39.99 -15.98 1.38
C ALA A 49 40.55 -17.01 2.37
N SER A 50 40.72 -16.63 3.64
CA SER A 50 41.06 -17.63 4.65
C SER A 50 39.92 -18.65 4.77
N LYS A 51 40.24 -19.89 5.15
CA LYS A 51 39.23 -20.95 5.29
C LYS A 51 38.08 -20.55 6.23
N GLU A 52 38.41 -19.91 7.35
CA GLU A 52 37.42 -19.44 8.33
C GLU A 52 36.53 -18.34 7.75
N GLU A 53 37.11 -17.34 7.05
CA GLU A 53 36.33 -16.28 6.40
C GLU A 53 35.44 -16.83 5.28
N PHE A 54 35.96 -17.78 4.50
CA PHE A 54 35.22 -18.41 3.41
C PHE A 54 34.03 -19.23 3.92
N GLU A 55 34.23 -20.05 4.96
CA GLU A 55 33.18 -20.83 5.59
C GLU A 55 32.11 -19.92 6.22
N ASN A 56 32.52 -18.88 6.97
CA ASN A 56 31.59 -17.92 7.56
C ASN A 56 30.77 -17.17 6.50
N THR A 57 31.41 -16.74 5.40
CA THR A 57 30.72 -16.04 4.31
C THR A 57 29.75 -16.98 3.58
N MET A 58 30.13 -18.25 3.38
CA MET A 58 29.25 -19.26 2.80
C MET A 58 28.01 -19.52 3.66
N ASP A 59 28.17 -19.54 4.98
CA ASP A 59 27.05 -19.71 5.92
C ASP A 59 26.09 -18.50 5.89
N GLU A 60 26.63 -17.28 5.82
CA GLU A 60 25.83 -16.05 5.69
C GLU A 60 25.03 -16.04 4.38
N LEU A 61 25.71 -16.27 3.24
CA LEU A 61 25.08 -16.31 1.92
C LEU A 61 24.00 -17.41 1.83
N SER A 62 24.28 -18.59 2.40
CA SER A 62 23.33 -19.69 2.45
C SER A 62 22.12 -19.37 3.32
N THR A 63 22.35 -18.72 4.47
CA THR A 63 21.27 -18.27 5.37
C THR A 63 20.37 -17.27 4.67
N ASP A 64 20.94 -16.30 3.97
CA ASP A 64 20.19 -15.29 3.22
C ASP A 64 19.32 -15.91 2.12
N LEU A 65 19.86 -16.87 1.35
CA LEU A 65 19.09 -17.61 0.35
C LEU A 65 17.92 -18.39 0.96
N ILE A 66 18.12 -19.02 2.12
CA ILE A 66 17.04 -19.73 2.85
C ILE A 66 15.97 -18.74 3.31
N LEU A 67 16.37 -17.61 3.89
CA LEU A 67 15.44 -16.57 4.35
C LEU A 67 14.63 -15.98 3.19
N LYS A 68 15.28 -15.73 2.05
CA LYS A 68 14.64 -15.26 0.82
C LYS A 68 13.66 -16.28 0.25
N THR A 69 14.02 -17.55 0.24
CA THR A 69 13.11 -18.63 -0.16
C THR A 69 11.86 -18.64 0.73
N ARG A 70 12.01 -18.54 2.06
CA ARG A 70 10.87 -18.46 2.99
C ARG A 70 10.02 -17.21 2.76
N GLN A 71 10.65 -16.06 2.46
CA GLN A 71 9.95 -14.83 2.12
C GLN A 71 9.11 -15.01 0.85
N ILE A 72 9.66 -15.65 -0.18
CA ILE A 72 8.96 -15.97 -1.43
C ILE A 72 7.74 -16.86 -1.15
N THR A 73 7.89 -17.93 -0.38
CA THR A 73 6.77 -18.81 0.00
C THR A 73 5.66 -18.03 0.71
N LYS A 74 6.01 -17.20 1.70
CA LYS A 74 5.02 -16.35 2.39
C LYS A 74 4.33 -15.36 1.46
N LEU A 75 5.03 -14.85 0.44
CA LEU A 75 4.44 -13.95 -0.55
C LEU A 75 3.46 -14.71 -1.45
N ILE A 76 3.79 -15.93 -1.86
CA ILE A 76 2.89 -16.82 -2.61
C ILE A 76 1.63 -17.12 -1.80
N ASP A 77 1.77 -17.51 -0.54
CA ASP A 77 0.66 -17.82 0.36
C ASP A 77 -0.25 -16.60 0.65
N SER A 78 0.28 -15.38 0.47
CA SER A 78 -0.46 -14.13 0.65
C SER A 78 -0.91 -13.48 -0.65
N LEU A 79 -0.80 -14.17 -1.79
CA LEU A 79 -1.32 -13.68 -3.06
C LEU A 79 -2.85 -13.58 -3.00
N PRO A 80 -3.43 -12.40 -3.30
CA PRO A 80 -4.87 -12.22 -3.27
C PRO A 80 -5.53 -13.08 -4.34
N GLY A 81 -6.50 -13.90 -3.93
CA GLY A 81 -7.27 -14.73 -4.87
C GLY A 81 -6.54 -16.00 -5.33
N VAL A 82 -5.45 -16.41 -4.66
CA VAL A 82 -4.69 -17.63 -5.02
C VAL A 82 -5.55 -18.91 -4.99
N ASP A 83 -6.53 -18.98 -4.09
CA ASP A 83 -7.44 -20.13 -3.94
C ASP A 83 -8.80 -19.94 -4.63
N VAL A 84 -9.00 -18.84 -5.36
CA VAL A 84 -10.32 -18.44 -5.88
C VAL A 84 -10.35 -18.61 -7.39
N SER A 85 -11.37 -19.29 -7.90
CA SER A 85 -11.56 -19.43 -9.35
C SER A 85 -11.90 -18.10 -10.02
N ALA A 86 -11.56 -17.96 -11.31
CA ALA A 86 -11.88 -16.76 -12.09
C ALA A 86 -13.40 -16.50 -12.16
N GLU A 87 -14.21 -17.56 -12.19
CA GLU A 87 -15.67 -17.46 -12.19
C GLU A 87 -16.21 -16.88 -10.87
N GLU A 88 -15.70 -17.37 -9.73
CA GLU A 88 -16.06 -16.84 -8.41
C GLU A 88 -15.60 -15.39 -8.24
N GLN A 89 -14.41 -15.05 -8.76
CA GLN A 89 -13.93 -13.67 -8.79
C GLN A 89 -14.86 -12.76 -9.61
N MET A 90 -15.30 -13.21 -10.79
CA MET A 90 -16.26 -12.48 -11.61
C MET A 90 -17.60 -12.29 -10.93
N HIS A 91 -18.17 -13.35 -10.34
CA HIS A 91 -19.43 -13.25 -9.61
C HIS A 91 -19.32 -12.28 -8.43
N ARG A 92 -18.18 -12.27 -7.74
CA ARG A 92 -17.91 -11.30 -6.67
C ARG A 92 -17.85 -9.86 -7.20
N ILE A 93 -17.23 -9.63 -8.36
CA ILE A 93 -17.21 -8.32 -9.02
C ILE A 93 -18.62 -7.86 -9.35
N GLU A 94 -19.45 -8.71 -9.95
CA GLU A 94 -20.84 -8.37 -10.30
C GLU A 94 -21.68 -8.06 -9.05
N SER A 95 -21.56 -8.88 -7.99
CA SER A 95 -22.22 -8.62 -6.71
C SER A 95 -21.79 -7.28 -6.10
N LEU A 96 -20.49 -6.97 -6.12
CA LEU A 96 -19.98 -5.69 -5.61
C LEU A 96 -20.47 -4.50 -6.43
N GLN A 97 -20.50 -4.62 -7.76
CA GLN A 97 -21.06 -3.59 -8.65
C GLN A 97 -22.53 -3.31 -8.33
N ASN A 98 -23.33 -4.36 -8.16
CA ASN A 98 -24.75 -4.24 -7.78
C ASN A 98 -24.93 -3.60 -6.39
N GLN A 99 -24.05 -3.91 -5.44
CA GLN A 99 -24.06 -3.25 -4.12
C GLN A 99 -23.67 -1.78 -4.21
N LEU A 100 -22.71 -1.43 -5.07
CA LEU A 100 -22.26 -0.06 -5.29
C LEU A 100 -23.39 0.81 -5.83
N VAL A 101 -24.13 0.32 -6.83
CA VAL A 101 -25.32 1.02 -7.38
C VAL A 101 -26.35 1.28 -6.29
N LYS A 102 -26.73 0.26 -5.52
CA LYS A 102 -27.70 0.40 -4.42
C LYS A 102 -27.23 1.37 -3.33
N MET A 103 -25.93 1.38 -3.04
CA MET A 103 -25.35 2.30 -2.06
C MET A 103 -25.38 3.74 -2.58
N GLU A 104 -25.11 3.94 -3.86
CA GLU A 104 -25.14 5.26 -4.48
C GLU A 104 -26.57 5.83 -4.51
N ASP A 105 -27.59 5.01 -4.82
CA ASP A 105 -29.00 5.43 -4.75
C ASP A 105 -29.39 5.90 -3.34
N ARG A 106 -29.01 5.13 -2.32
CA ARG A 106 -29.22 5.51 -0.91
C ARG A 106 -28.48 6.79 -0.55
N LYS A 107 -27.27 6.98 -1.10
CA LYS A 107 -26.49 8.21 -0.89
C LYS A 107 -27.23 9.41 -1.48
N ILE A 108 -27.80 9.27 -2.68
CA ILE A 108 -28.59 10.33 -3.33
C ILE A 108 -29.82 10.68 -2.50
N GLU A 109 -30.57 9.68 -2.02
CA GLU A 109 -31.73 9.91 -1.15
C GLU A 109 -31.35 10.62 0.15
N ALA A 110 -30.30 10.16 0.83
CA ALA A 110 -29.83 10.78 2.06
C ALA A 110 -29.34 12.23 1.86
N ILE A 111 -28.69 12.51 0.73
CA ILE A 111 -28.30 13.89 0.36
C ILE A 111 -29.53 14.76 0.16
N LYS A 112 -30.56 14.24 -0.52
CA LYS A 112 -31.81 14.97 -0.77
C LYS A 112 -32.52 15.33 0.54
N GLU A 113 -32.64 14.38 1.46
CA GLU A 113 -33.22 14.63 2.79
C GLU A 113 -32.40 15.66 3.56
N LYS A 114 -31.06 15.54 3.54
CA LYS A 114 -30.17 16.51 4.17
C LYS A 114 -30.38 17.92 3.60
N GLU A 115 -30.45 18.08 2.28
CA GLU A 115 -30.66 19.38 1.64
C GLU A 115 -32.02 19.98 1.99
N GLU A 116 -33.07 19.16 2.10
CA GLU A 116 -34.39 19.61 2.52
C GLU A 116 -34.40 20.11 3.97
N LEU A 117 -33.81 19.34 4.89
CA LEU A 117 -33.68 19.76 6.29
C LEU A 117 -32.84 21.03 6.42
N GLN A 118 -31.74 21.11 5.68
CA GLN A 118 -30.87 22.28 5.69
C GLN A 118 -31.64 23.54 5.26
N ARG A 119 -32.45 23.45 4.19
CA ARG A 119 -33.28 24.57 3.72
C ARG A 119 -34.30 25.02 4.76
N LYS A 120 -34.97 24.10 5.46
CA LYS A 120 -35.91 24.43 6.54
C LYS A 120 -35.24 25.18 7.69
N VAL A 121 -34.02 24.76 8.05
CA VAL A 121 -33.24 25.45 9.09
C VAL A 121 -32.80 26.83 8.63
N GLU A 122 -32.34 26.98 7.39
CA GLU A 122 -31.97 28.27 6.80
C GLU A 122 -33.17 29.25 6.77
N GLU A 123 -34.36 28.77 6.43
CA GLU A 123 -35.60 29.57 6.44
C GLU A 123 -35.94 30.05 7.86
N MET A 124 -35.90 29.18 8.87
CA MET A 124 -36.12 29.58 10.27
C MET A 124 -35.11 30.61 10.76
N ILE A 125 -33.84 30.48 10.37
CA ILE A 125 -32.79 31.47 10.71
C ILE A 125 -33.08 32.81 10.04
N PHE A 126 -33.50 32.79 8.77
CA PHE A 126 -33.84 34.00 8.02
C PHE A 126 -35.03 34.74 8.67
N ASP A 127 -36.11 34.03 8.95
CA ASP A 127 -37.31 34.58 9.60
C ASP A 127 -36.99 35.17 10.97
N PHE A 128 -36.17 34.49 11.77
CA PHE A 128 -35.73 34.98 13.06
C PHE A 128 -34.89 36.27 12.93
N THR A 129 -33.99 36.32 11.96
CA THR A 129 -33.12 37.48 11.70
C THR A 129 -33.95 38.69 11.24
N VAL A 130 -34.91 38.49 10.32
CA VAL A 130 -35.82 39.52 9.84
C VAL A 130 -36.74 40.01 10.97
N GLY A 131 -37.26 39.10 11.80
CA GLY A 131 -38.07 39.41 12.98
C GLY A 131 -37.33 40.34 13.95
N ILE A 132 -36.08 40.03 14.28
CA ILE A 132 -35.23 40.89 15.13
C ILE A 132 -34.98 42.25 14.46
N ALA A 133 -34.68 42.27 13.16
CA ALA A 133 -34.40 43.51 12.43
C ALA A 133 -35.62 44.44 12.40
N ASN A 134 -36.82 43.89 12.19
CA ASN A 134 -38.07 44.65 12.18
C ASN A 134 -38.46 45.13 13.58
N ALA A 135 -38.26 44.31 14.62
CA ALA A 135 -38.50 44.72 16.01
C ALA A 135 -37.59 45.88 16.47
N ARG A 136 -36.42 46.03 15.85
CA ARG A 136 -35.48 47.13 16.10
C ARG A 136 -35.74 48.40 15.28
N LYS A 137 -36.63 48.39 14.28
CA LYS A 137 -36.95 49.61 13.52
C LYS A 137 -37.77 50.58 14.40
N PRO A 138 -37.32 51.82 14.63
CA PRO A 138 -38.12 52.82 15.33
C PRO A 138 -39.35 53.20 14.49
N ALA A 139 -40.49 53.43 15.15
CA ALA A 139 -41.73 53.86 14.50
C ALA A 139 -41.49 55.13 13.67
N PRO A 140 -42.12 55.27 12.48
CA PRO A 140 -42.00 56.50 11.69
C PRO A 140 -42.55 57.66 12.52
N ARG A 141 -41.74 58.70 12.71
CA ARG A 141 -42.20 59.96 13.30
C ARG A 141 -43.31 60.49 12.39
N SER A 142 -44.53 60.56 12.92
CA SER A 142 -45.61 61.33 12.31
C SER A 142 -45.25 62.81 12.46
N ASP A 143 -44.61 63.36 11.43
CA ASP A 143 -44.44 64.80 11.31
C ASP A 143 -45.83 65.39 11.00
N HIS A 144 -46.55 65.78 12.07
CA HIS A 144 -47.68 66.69 11.94
C HIS A 144 -47.11 68.11 11.75
N GLU A 145 -46.94 68.50 10.48
CA GLU A 145 -47.03 69.89 10.05
C GLU A 145 -48.49 70.34 10.12
N GLU A 146 -48.72 71.40 10.90
CA GLU A 146 -49.69 72.52 10.74
C GLU A 146 -49.77 73.16 12.14
N GLY A 147 -49.22 74.35 12.37
CA GLY A 147 -49.53 75.61 11.68
C GLY A 147 -50.48 76.41 12.60
N PRO A 148 -50.13 77.66 12.99
CA PRO A 148 -50.66 78.36 14.17
C PRO A 148 -52.16 78.64 14.19
#